data_AF-A0A7X7RWJ0-F1
#
_entry.id   AF-A0A7X7RWJ0-F1
#
_cell.length_a   1.000
_cell.length_b   1.000
_cell.length_c   1.000
_cell.angle_alpha   90.00
_cell.angle_beta   90.00
_cell.angle_gamma   90.00
#
_symmetry.space_group_name_H-M   'P 1'
#
loop_
_entity.id
_entity.type
_entity.pdbx_description
1 polymer ?
#
loop_
_entity_poly.entity_id
_entity_poly.type
_entity_poly.pdbx_seq_one_letter_code
_entity_poly.pdbx_strand_id
1 'polypeptide(L)'
;MKILLPTIALSCLPIHAATRQDQLDQLAQRGWKHVMEVFYSPKTKLIYTSLPSKVTKARHFDNGLLQWFEGLSYGRGMEDTPILGGLALDMLVDQYNVTKDESLKEEAYKIFQGMDNLVNAHPYKGFLARGLCEEDGKSICALTSRDQHTHFFHGLWNYFNSPLPDDATKAKIQSLFTDIAELMIRNVTEENDWHFLQADGSKDPRGLSKMWNVYPHEASRLPMIYIATWDVTKKQRYWDEYIKWADKTLEASLQLPQQPDSLINGVMPPYAFLQMNTSLELILKIDPDPQRKTKLRQAMQFPAELAAKKAPPMDAGNGRYLCSCAELALTQLLTPDFPFDKIQSELVAKALLEPPVDIVASCRAVHVIAAYWKARANGVEF
;
A
#
# COMPACT_ATOMS: atom_id res chain seq x y z
N MET A 1 3.50 -27.88 -72.93
CA MET A 1 2.92 -27.80 -71.57
C MET A 1 4.09 -27.66 -70.58
N LYS A 2 4.42 -26.43 -70.16
CA LYS A 2 5.44 -26.16 -69.14
C LYS A 2 4.70 -25.75 -67.88
N ILE A 3 4.79 -26.58 -66.83
CA ILE A 3 4.16 -26.32 -65.53
C ILE A 3 5.15 -25.45 -64.73
N LEU A 4 4.76 -24.21 -64.44
CA LEU A 4 5.45 -23.36 -63.47
C LEU A 4 4.99 -23.76 -62.06
N LEU A 5 5.93 -24.15 -61.21
CA LEU A 5 5.74 -24.26 -59.76
C LEU A 5 6.01 -22.88 -59.12
N PRO A 6 5.17 -22.42 -58.17
CA PRO A 6 5.42 -21.16 -57.48
C PRO A 6 6.41 -21.38 -56.33
N THR A 7 7.48 -20.59 -56.34
CA THR A 7 8.44 -20.50 -55.24
C THR A 7 7.78 -19.78 -54.07
N ILE A 8 7.46 -20.51 -53.00
CA ILE A 8 7.01 -19.91 -51.74
C ILE A 8 8.24 -19.32 -51.05
N ALA A 9 8.35 -18.00 -51.05
CA ALA A 9 9.31 -17.30 -50.22
C ALA A 9 8.85 -17.40 -48.75
N LEU A 10 9.56 -18.21 -47.95
CA LEU A 10 9.46 -18.11 -46.49
C LEU A 10 10.02 -16.75 -46.07
N SER A 11 9.14 -15.82 -45.74
CA SER A 11 9.52 -14.60 -45.03
C SER A 11 9.86 -14.98 -43.59
N CYS A 12 11.15 -15.18 -43.29
CA CYS A 12 11.64 -15.18 -41.93
C CYS A 12 11.44 -13.77 -41.36
N LEU A 13 10.37 -13.56 -40.61
CA LEU A 13 10.23 -12.37 -39.76
C LEU A 13 11.40 -12.37 -38.76
N PRO A 14 12.09 -11.23 -38.56
CA PRO A 14 13.17 -11.15 -37.60
C PRO A 14 12.61 -11.33 -36.18
N ILE A 15 13.06 -12.38 -35.51
CA ILE A 15 12.90 -12.56 -34.07
C ILE A 15 13.68 -11.41 -33.41
N HIS A 16 12.98 -10.34 -33.01
CA HIS A 16 13.60 -9.27 -32.23
C HIS A 16 13.96 -9.83 -30.86
N ALA A 17 15.24 -9.75 -30.49
CA ALA A 17 15.68 -10.06 -29.14
C ALA A 17 14.96 -9.11 -28.17
N ALA A 18 14.36 -9.65 -27.10
CA ALA A 18 13.67 -8.87 -26.08
C ALA A 18 14.63 -7.84 -25.47
N THR A 19 14.19 -6.58 -25.39
CA THR A 19 14.95 -5.52 -24.72
C THR A 19 15.04 -5.80 -23.22
N ARG A 20 15.96 -5.13 -22.52
CA ARG A 20 16.03 -5.20 -21.04
C ARG A 20 14.69 -4.81 -20.42
N GLN A 21 14.02 -3.80 -20.98
CA GLN A 21 12.72 -3.35 -20.52
C GLN A 21 11.64 -4.44 -20.68
N ASP A 22 11.60 -5.12 -21.83
CA ASP A 22 10.66 -6.24 -22.07
C ASP A 22 10.88 -7.39 -21.07
N GLN A 23 12.14 -7.67 -20.72
CA GLN A 23 12.47 -8.70 -19.73
C GLN A 23 11.94 -8.34 -18.34
N LEU A 24 12.11 -7.08 -17.92
CA LEU A 24 11.60 -6.60 -16.63
C LEU A 24 10.07 -6.58 -16.60
N ASP A 25 9.42 -6.19 -17.70
CA ASP A 25 7.95 -6.25 -17.83
C ASP A 25 7.43 -7.69 -17.67
N GLN A 26 8.07 -8.66 -18.34
CA GLN A 26 7.72 -10.07 -18.21
C GLN A 26 7.96 -10.61 -16.79
N LEU A 27 9.01 -10.16 -16.10
CA LEU A 27 9.28 -10.54 -14.71
C LEU A 27 8.22 -9.98 -13.76
N ALA A 28 7.88 -8.70 -13.89
CA ALA A 28 6.83 -8.06 -13.12
C ALA A 28 5.47 -8.77 -13.31
N GLN A 29 5.10 -9.09 -14.56
CA GLN A 29 3.87 -9.83 -14.88
C GLN A 29 3.86 -11.25 -14.29
N ARG A 30 4.98 -11.99 -14.39
CA ARG A 30 5.09 -13.33 -13.79
C ARG A 30 5.01 -13.28 -12.26
N GLY A 31 5.69 -12.32 -11.64
CA GLY A 31 5.62 -12.11 -10.20
C GLY A 31 4.19 -11.79 -9.74
N TRP A 32 3.47 -10.92 -10.46
CA TRP A 32 2.08 -10.60 -10.13
C TRP A 32 1.17 -11.82 -10.27
N LYS A 33 1.31 -12.56 -11.38
CA LYS A 33 0.58 -13.82 -11.58
C LYS A 33 0.83 -14.80 -10.44
N HIS A 34 2.09 -14.97 -10.02
CA HIS A 34 2.42 -15.82 -8.88
C HIS A 34 1.74 -15.37 -7.59
N VAL A 35 1.72 -14.05 -7.30
CA VAL A 35 1.00 -13.50 -6.14
C VAL A 35 -0.47 -13.92 -6.15
N MET A 36 -1.13 -13.76 -7.30
CA MET A 36 -2.54 -14.05 -7.45
C MET A 36 -2.87 -15.55 -7.51
N GLU A 37 -1.93 -16.40 -7.92
CA GLU A 37 -2.11 -17.85 -7.91
C GLU A 37 -1.88 -18.47 -6.52
N VAL A 38 -0.96 -17.90 -5.73
CA VAL A 38 -0.44 -18.55 -4.51
C VAL A 38 -0.94 -17.91 -3.21
N PHE A 39 -1.07 -16.59 -3.19
CA PHE A 39 -1.32 -15.82 -1.96
C PHE A 39 -2.69 -15.16 -1.92
N TYR A 40 -3.39 -15.08 -3.05
CA TYR A 40 -4.77 -14.60 -3.12
C TYR A 40 -5.76 -15.71 -2.73
N SER A 41 -6.74 -15.39 -1.86
CA SER A 41 -7.88 -16.27 -1.61
C SER A 41 -9.08 -15.82 -2.45
N PRO A 42 -9.62 -16.68 -3.33
CA PRO A 42 -10.89 -16.41 -4.01
C PRO A 42 -12.09 -16.24 -3.07
N LYS A 43 -11.99 -16.73 -1.83
CA LYS A 43 -13.09 -16.68 -0.85
C LYS A 43 -13.16 -15.35 -0.12
N THR A 44 -12.03 -14.88 0.40
CA THR A 44 -11.96 -13.60 1.12
C THR A 44 -11.64 -12.43 0.20
N LYS A 45 -11.16 -12.72 -1.01
CA LYS A 45 -10.67 -11.75 -2.02
C LYS A 45 -9.41 -11.00 -1.57
N LEU A 46 -8.68 -11.54 -0.58
CA LEU A 46 -7.48 -10.93 0.00
C LEU A 46 -6.19 -11.56 -0.51
N ILE A 47 -5.14 -10.75 -0.58
CA ILE A 47 -3.75 -11.20 -0.68
C ILE A 47 -3.20 -11.35 0.74
N TYR A 48 -2.80 -12.57 1.11
CA TYR A 48 -2.23 -12.88 2.42
C TYR A 48 -0.70 -12.83 2.39
N THR A 49 -0.06 -12.55 3.54
CA THR A 49 1.42 -12.56 3.68
C THR A 49 2.01 -13.96 3.59
N SER A 50 1.18 -14.98 3.80
CA SER A 50 1.50 -16.40 3.70
C SER A 50 0.41 -17.13 2.90
N LEU A 51 0.60 -18.42 2.63
CA LEU A 51 -0.42 -19.22 1.93
C LEU A 51 -1.78 -19.11 2.65
N PRO A 52 -2.90 -18.87 1.94
CA PRO A 52 -4.22 -18.81 2.54
C PRO A 52 -4.55 -20.02 3.42
N SER A 53 -4.05 -21.21 3.07
CA SER A 53 -4.24 -22.44 3.83
C SER A 53 -3.52 -22.46 5.20
N LYS A 54 -2.50 -21.61 5.38
CA LYS A 54 -1.66 -21.51 6.59
C LYS A 54 -2.05 -20.37 7.52
N VAL A 55 -3.01 -19.54 7.16
CA VAL A 55 -3.49 -18.46 8.03
C VAL A 55 -4.21 -19.03 9.25
N THR A 56 -4.49 -18.19 10.25
CA THR A 56 -5.17 -18.63 11.48
C THR A 56 -6.51 -19.31 11.18
N LYS A 57 -6.71 -20.48 11.78
CA LYS A 57 -7.92 -21.32 11.61
C LYS A 57 -9.08 -20.81 12.46
N ALA A 58 -10.32 -21.03 11.98
CA ALA A 58 -11.54 -20.50 12.59
C ALA A 58 -11.69 -20.91 14.07
N ARG A 59 -11.23 -22.12 14.44
CA ARG A 59 -11.24 -22.63 15.83
C ARG A 59 -10.49 -21.76 16.85
N HIS A 60 -9.64 -20.83 16.40
CA HIS A 60 -8.87 -19.93 17.27
C HIS A 60 -9.57 -18.57 17.48
N PHE A 61 -10.70 -18.33 16.81
CA PHE A 61 -11.48 -17.11 16.97
C PHE A 61 -12.65 -17.40 17.92
N ASP A 62 -12.73 -16.65 19.01
CA ASP A 62 -13.86 -16.72 19.93
C ASP A 62 -14.90 -15.68 19.51
N ASN A 63 -16.13 -16.12 19.23
CA ASN A 63 -17.20 -15.29 18.68
C ASN A 63 -16.77 -14.43 17.47
N GLY A 64 -15.89 -14.98 16.63
CA GLY A 64 -15.36 -14.32 15.44
C GLY A 64 -14.23 -13.32 15.69
N LEU A 65 -13.74 -13.22 16.92
CA LEU A 65 -12.58 -12.38 17.28
C LEU A 65 -11.38 -13.23 17.70
N LEU A 66 -10.24 -12.92 17.10
CA LEU A 66 -8.94 -13.33 17.62
C LEU A 66 -8.43 -12.18 18.49
N GLN A 67 -8.42 -12.42 19.80
CA GLN A 67 -7.89 -11.47 20.76
C GLN A 67 -6.37 -11.42 20.70
N TRP A 68 -5.82 -10.22 20.86
CA TRP A 68 -4.38 -10.00 20.83
C TRP A 68 -3.78 -10.25 22.22
N PHE A 69 -3.28 -11.45 22.47
CA PHE A 69 -2.56 -11.80 23.71
C PHE A 69 -1.18 -12.41 23.43
N GLU A 70 -0.33 -12.48 24.45
CA GLU A 70 0.98 -13.14 24.39
C GLU A 70 0.84 -14.56 23.81
N GLY A 71 1.49 -14.83 22.67
CA GLY A 71 1.41 -16.10 21.93
C GLY A 71 0.45 -16.14 20.72
N LEU A 72 -0.40 -15.12 20.53
CA LEU A 72 -1.32 -14.98 19.39
C LEU A 72 -1.01 -13.77 18.48
N SER A 73 0.21 -13.22 18.57
CA SER A 73 0.69 -12.04 17.83
C SER A 73 1.03 -12.29 16.35
N TYR A 74 1.62 -11.28 15.69
CA TYR A 74 2.18 -11.28 14.32
C TYR A 74 2.75 -12.64 13.85
N GLY A 75 2.62 -12.92 12.55
CA GLY A 75 3.09 -14.18 11.94
C GLY A 75 1.98 -15.21 11.75
N ARG A 76 0.75 -14.73 11.61
CA ARG A 76 -0.47 -15.55 11.45
C ARG A 76 -1.01 -15.50 10.02
N GLY A 77 -0.29 -14.84 9.12
CA GLY A 77 -0.59 -14.76 7.70
C GLY A 77 -1.59 -13.68 7.31
N MET A 78 -2.25 -13.06 8.29
CA MET A 78 -3.37 -12.12 8.10
C MET A 78 -3.01 -10.68 8.50
N GLU A 79 -1.75 -10.42 8.84
CA GLU A 79 -1.34 -9.14 9.43
C GLU A 79 -1.42 -7.96 8.47
N ASP A 80 -1.08 -8.15 7.19
CA ASP A 80 -0.80 -7.01 6.31
C ASP A 80 -1.70 -6.99 5.08
N THR A 81 -2.90 -7.58 5.14
CA THR A 81 -3.77 -7.67 3.95
C THR A 81 -4.29 -6.32 3.44
N PRO A 82 -4.65 -5.32 4.29
CA PRO A 82 -4.89 -3.94 3.85
C PRO A 82 -3.65 -3.30 3.20
N ILE A 83 -2.45 -3.59 3.71
CA ILE A 83 -1.20 -3.05 3.17
C ILE A 83 -0.96 -3.59 1.76
N LEU A 84 -1.02 -4.91 1.59
CA LEU A 84 -0.82 -5.57 0.31
C LEU A 84 -1.91 -5.18 -0.69
N GLY A 85 -3.17 -5.15 -0.27
CA GLY A 85 -4.29 -4.76 -1.13
C GLY A 85 -4.22 -3.30 -1.57
N GLY A 86 -3.89 -2.38 -0.65
CA GLY A 86 -3.68 -0.97 -0.95
C GLY A 86 -2.54 -0.74 -1.93
N LEU A 87 -1.38 -1.36 -1.67
CA LEU A 87 -0.22 -1.24 -2.55
C LEU A 87 -0.46 -1.88 -3.93
N ALA A 88 -1.17 -3.01 -3.99
CA ALA A 88 -1.55 -3.64 -5.25
C ALA A 88 -2.50 -2.77 -6.07
N LEU A 89 -3.46 -2.08 -5.45
CA LEU A 89 -4.32 -1.14 -6.17
C LEU A 89 -3.52 0.03 -6.77
N ASP A 90 -2.61 0.64 -5.99
CA ASP A 90 -1.74 1.71 -6.48
C ASP A 90 -0.87 1.23 -7.64
N MET A 91 -0.24 0.06 -7.49
CA MET A 91 0.56 -0.60 -8.52
C MET A 91 -0.24 -0.83 -9.81
N LEU A 92 -1.48 -1.34 -9.72
CA LEU A 92 -2.32 -1.61 -10.90
C LEU A 92 -2.73 -0.30 -11.61
N VAL A 93 -2.94 0.78 -10.86
CA VAL A 93 -3.17 2.12 -11.42
C VAL A 93 -1.93 2.61 -12.17
N ASP A 94 -0.75 2.49 -11.58
CA ASP A 94 0.51 2.88 -12.23
C ASP A 94 0.81 2.02 -13.47
N GLN A 95 0.58 0.71 -13.39
CA GLN A 95 0.69 -0.20 -14.53
C GLN A 95 -0.28 0.20 -15.64
N TYR A 96 -1.54 0.51 -15.32
CA TYR A 96 -2.50 1.00 -16.30
C TYR A 96 -2.05 2.33 -16.90
N ASN A 97 -1.49 3.25 -16.11
CA ASN A 97 -1.01 4.52 -16.62
C ASN A 97 0.08 4.36 -17.69
N VAL A 98 0.95 3.36 -17.53
CA VAL A 98 2.03 3.03 -18.47
C VAL A 98 1.51 2.24 -19.68
N THR A 99 0.68 1.23 -19.47
CA THR A 99 0.35 0.21 -20.48
C THR A 99 -0.98 0.45 -21.20
N LYS A 100 -1.92 1.15 -20.55
CA LYS A 100 -3.33 1.28 -20.97
C LYS A 100 -4.05 -0.06 -21.16
N ASP A 101 -3.61 -1.11 -20.46
CA ASP A 101 -4.22 -2.43 -20.52
C ASP A 101 -5.57 -2.46 -19.79
N GLU A 102 -6.65 -2.57 -20.57
CA GLU A 102 -8.02 -2.61 -20.07
C GLU A 102 -8.33 -3.84 -19.21
N SER A 103 -7.56 -4.94 -19.33
CA SER A 103 -7.75 -6.13 -18.50
C SER A 103 -7.48 -5.86 -17.01
N LEU A 104 -6.70 -4.80 -16.70
CA LEU A 104 -6.40 -4.38 -15.33
C LEU A 104 -7.63 -3.89 -14.57
N LYS A 105 -8.73 -3.53 -15.25
CA LYS A 105 -10.01 -3.19 -14.60
C LYS A 105 -10.56 -4.35 -13.79
N GLU A 106 -10.59 -5.55 -14.38
CA GLU A 106 -11.08 -6.75 -13.70
C GLU A 106 -10.17 -7.11 -12.53
N GLU A 107 -8.85 -7.00 -12.74
CA GLU A 107 -7.87 -7.34 -11.72
C GLU A 107 -7.92 -6.39 -10.53
N ALA A 108 -7.97 -5.08 -10.76
CA ALA A 108 -8.13 -4.09 -9.71
C ALA A 108 -9.47 -4.25 -8.97
N TYR A 109 -10.54 -4.61 -9.69
CA TYR A 109 -11.83 -4.89 -9.06
C TYR A 109 -11.77 -6.08 -8.09
N LYS A 110 -11.04 -7.16 -8.43
CA LYS A 110 -10.82 -8.30 -7.50
C LYS A 110 -10.15 -7.87 -6.21
N ILE A 111 -9.15 -6.99 -6.30
CA ILE A 111 -8.46 -6.46 -5.12
C ILE A 111 -9.39 -5.55 -4.31
N PHE A 112 -10.13 -4.67 -4.98
CA PHE A 112 -11.14 -3.83 -4.34
C PHE A 112 -12.17 -4.63 -3.54
N GLN A 113 -12.65 -5.77 -4.06
CA GLN A 113 -13.58 -6.63 -3.32
C GLN A 113 -12.99 -7.13 -1.99
N GLY A 114 -11.69 -7.42 -1.94
CA GLY A 114 -11.00 -7.73 -0.69
C GLY A 114 -10.99 -6.54 0.27
N MET A 115 -10.69 -5.35 -0.25
CA MET A 115 -10.69 -4.11 0.55
C MET A 115 -12.09 -3.80 1.12
N ASP A 116 -13.16 -4.02 0.35
CA ASP A 116 -14.55 -3.93 0.82
C ASP A 116 -14.83 -4.92 1.96
N ASN A 117 -14.41 -6.17 1.79
CA ASN A 117 -14.59 -7.22 2.79
C ASN A 117 -13.86 -6.96 4.11
N LEU A 118 -12.71 -6.27 4.08
CA LEU A 118 -11.95 -5.91 5.30
C LEU A 118 -12.70 -4.98 6.26
N VAL A 119 -13.77 -4.32 5.78
CA VAL A 119 -14.61 -3.45 6.59
C VAL A 119 -16.01 -4.05 6.79
N ASN A 120 -16.52 -4.74 5.77
CA ASN A 120 -17.94 -5.12 5.70
C ASN A 120 -18.24 -6.61 5.93
N ALA A 121 -17.24 -7.50 5.95
CA ALA A 121 -17.48 -8.93 6.18
C ALA A 121 -17.77 -9.29 7.65
N HIS A 122 -17.58 -8.35 8.57
CA HIS A 122 -17.71 -8.52 10.02
C HIS A 122 -18.66 -7.47 10.63
N PRO A 123 -19.20 -7.68 11.85
CA PRO A 123 -20.23 -6.78 12.40
C PRO A 123 -19.72 -5.42 12.91
N TYR A 124 -18.40 -5.23 13.00
CA TYR A 124 -17.78 -4.02 13.58
C TYR A 124 -17.75 -2.86 12.58
N LYS A 125 -18.84 -2.10 12.51
CA LYS A 125 -18.99 -1.00 11.55
C LYS A 125 -17.86 0.03 11.65
N GLY A 126 -17.21 0.31 10.51
CA GLY A 126 -16.14 1.29 10.36
C GLY A 126 -14.77 0.81 10.88
N PHE A 127 -14.69 -0.41 11.43
CA PHE A 127 -13.41 -1.02 11.80
C PHE A 127 -12.74 -1.60 10.56
N LEU A 128 -11.44 -1.33 10.38
CA LEU A 128 -10.63 -1.93 9.32
C LEU A 128 -9.89 -3.15 9.86
N ALA A 129 -10.34 -4.35 9.49
CA ALA A 129 -9.65 -5.58 9.83
C ALA A 129 -8.25 -5.65 9.18
N ARG A 130 -7.30 -6.30 9.87
CA ARG A 130 -5.98 -6.61 9.29
C ARG A 130 -6.04 -7.72 8.25
N GLY A 131 -7.08 -8.56 8.34
CA GLY A 131 -7.34 -9.69 7.47
C GLY A 131 -8.54 -10.49 7.97
N LEU A 132 -9.04 -11.37 7.12
CA LEU A 132 -10.17 -12.25 7.42
C LEU A 132 -9.67 -13.68 7.58
N CYS A 133 -10.26 -14.43 8.50
CA CYS A 133 -10.07 -15.88 8.54
C CYS A 133 -10.53 -16.46 7.21
N GLU A 134 -9.66 -17.24 6.56
CA GLU A 134 -10.01 -17.87 5.29
C GLU A 134 -11.23 -18.79 5.49
N GLU A 135 -11.23 -19.63 6.52
CA GLU A 135 -12.18 -20.73 6.70
C GLU A 135 -13.64 -20.29 6.86
N ASP A 136 -13.90 -19.08 7.36
CA ASP A 136 -15.26 -18.53 7.48
C ASP A 136 -15.49 -17.23 6.72
N GLY A 137 -14.42 -16.57 6.24
CA GLY A 137 -14.47 -15.32 5.49
C GLY A 137 -14.90 -14.09 6.28
N LYS A 138 -15.00 -14.15 7.62
CA LYS A 138 -15.56 -13.06 8.43
C LYS A 138 -14.88 -12.83 9.77
N SER A 139 -14.19 -13.82 10.33
CA SER A 139 -13.54 -13.67 11.63
C SER A 139 -12.26 -12.85 11.52
N ILE A 140 -11.97 -12.01 12.52
CA ILE A 140 -10.91 -11.00 12.46
C ILE A 140 -10.06 -10.95 13.73
N CYS A 141 -8.86 -10.38 13.61
CA CYS A 141 -8.13 -9.90 14.79
C CYS A 141 -8.84 -8.67 15.38
N ALA A 142 -9.01 -8.65 16.70
CA ALA A 142 -9.61 -7.52 17.40
C ALA A 142 -8.77 -6.23 17.28
N LEU A 143 -7.45 -6.38 17.18
CA LEU A 143 -6.51 -5.28 17.02
C LEU A 143 -6.14 -5.05 15.55
N THR A 144 -6.21 -3.79 15.12
CA THR A 144 -5.64 -3.27 13.88
C THR A 144 -4.66 -2.14 14.17
N SER A 145 -3.86 -1.74 13.18
CA SER A 145 -2.88 -0.66 13.33
C SER A 145 -3.18 0.50 12.40
N ARG A 146 -2.71 1.69 12.78
CA ARG A 146 -2.73 2.88 11.92
C ARG A 146 -2.02 2.65 10.56
N ASP A 147 -1.04 1.76 10.51
CA ASP A 147 -0.32 1.41 9.27
C ASP A 147 -1.24 0.77 8.22
N GLN A 148 -2.24 -0.01 8.68
CA GLN A 148 -3.24 -0.59 7.79
C GLN A 148 -4.05 0.48 7.07
N HIS A 149 -4.39 1.54 7.80
CA HIS A 149 -5.19 2.66 7.27
C HIS A 149 -4.41 3.44 6.23
N THR A 150 -3.09 3.63 6.42
CA THR A 150 -2.23 4.35 5.45
C THR A 150 -2.33 3.77 4.05
N HIS A 151 -2.07 2.47 3.87
CA HIS A 151 -2.11 1.87 2.55
C HIS A 151 -3.54 1.63 2.06
N PHE A 152 -4.48 1.32 2.96
CA PHE A 152 -5.88 1.14 2.61
C PHE A 152 -6.48 2.40 1.96
N PHE A 153 -6.34 3.55 2.61
CA PHE A 153 -6.84 4.80 2.07
C PHE A 153 -6.08 5.24 0.83
N HIS A 154 -4.74 5.12 0.82
CA HIS A 154 -3.93 5.53 -0.33
C HIS A 154 -4.26 4.74 -1.59
N GLY A 155 -4.26 3.41 -1.52
CA GLY A 155 -4.58 2.55 -2.66
C GLY A 155 -6.00 2.73 -3.17
N LEU A 156 -6.99 2.79 -2.28
CA LEU A 156 -8.38 3.04 -2.69
C LEU A 156 -8.59 4.44 -3.25
N TRP A 157 -7.88 5.44 -2.75
CA TRP A 157 -7.98 6.82 -3.24
C TRP A 157 -7.36 6.96 -4.64
N ASN A 158 -6.19 6.37 -4.89
CA ASN A 158 -5.60 6.33 -6.24
C ASN A 158 -6.48 5.54 -7.21
N TYR A 159 -7.02 4.39 -6.78
CA TYR A 159 -7.97 3.62 -7.56
C TYR A 159 -9.23 4.43 -7.90
N PHE A 160 -9.86 5.07 -6.91
CA PHE A 160 -11.05 5.93 -7.06
C PHE A 160 -10.84 7.03 -8.11
N ASN A 161 -9.67 7.66 -8.12
CA ASN A 161 -9.33 8.76 -9.03
C ASN A 161 -8.79 8.30 -10.39
N SER A 162 -8.63 6.98 -10.59
CA SER A 162 -8.26 6.40 -11.87
C SER A 162 -9.49 6.14 -12.77
N PRO A 163 -9.30 5.77 -14.05
CA PRO A 163 -10.39 5.31 -14.91
C PRO A 163 -10.74 3.83 -14.73
N LEU A 164 -10.12 3.12 -13.79
CA LEU A 164 -10.34 1.69 -13.57
C LEU A 164 -11.68 1.35 -12.88
N PRO A 165 -12.12 2.01 -11.80
CA PRO A 165 -13.40 1.69 -11.14
C PRO A 165 -14.60 2.28 -11.88
N ASP A 166 -15.71 1.56 -11.84
CA ASP A 166 -17.01 2.08 -12.21
C ASP A 166 -17.65 2.94 -11.10
N ASP A 167 -18.76 3.59 -11.42
CA ASP A 167 -19.46 4.48 -10.48
C ASP A 167 -20.00 3.76 -9.25
N ALA A 168 -20.43 2.50 -9.40
CA ALA A 168 -20.90 1.68 -8.28
C ALA A 168 -19.77 1.38 -7.28
N THR A 169 -18.57 1.07 -7.79
CA THR A 169 -17.35 0.88 -7.00
C THR A 169 -16.94 2.17 -6.32
N LYS A 170 -16.99 3.31 -7.02
CA LYS A 170 -16.74 4.63 -6.43
C LYS A 170 -17.68 4.95 -5.27
N ALA A 171 -18.98 4.66 -5.42
CA ALA A 171 -19.96 4.85 -4.36
C ALA A 171 -19.67 3.96 -3.13
N LYS A 172 -19.20 2.73 -3.33
CA LYS A 172 -18.74 1.89 -2.23
C LYS A 172 -17.52 2.46 -1.51
N ILE A 173 -16.51 2.94 -2.25
CA ILE A 173 -15.32 3.57 -1.66
C ILE A 173 -15.71 4.78 -0.80
N GLN A 174 -16.65 5.61 -1.28
CA GLN A 174 -17.19 6.72 -0.48
C GLN A 174 -17.81 6.24 0.84
N SER A 175 -18.55 5.13 0.82
CA SER A 175 -19.13 4.53 2.04
C SER A 175 -18.07 4.00 2.99
N LEU A 176 -17.06 3.28 2.48
CA LEU A 176 -15.95 2.75 3.27
C LEU A 176 -15.19 3.88 3.99
N PHE A 177 -14.82 4.93 3.25
CA PHE A 177 -14.12 6.09 3.81
C PHE A 177 -14.98 6.81 4.85
N THR A 178 -16.27 6.99 4.56
CA THR A 178 -17.23 7.59 5.49
C THR A 178 -17.29 6.81 6.81
N ASP A 179 -17.50 5.49 6.75
CA ASP A 179 -17.67 4.68 7.96
C ASP A 179 -16.41 4.65 8.84
N ILE A 180 -15.22 4.59 8.23
CA ILE A 180 -13.95 4.66 8.98
C ILE A 180 -13.73 6.08 9.54
N ALA A 181 -14.00 7.13 8.77
CA ALA A 181 -13.85 8.51 9.25
C ALA A 181 -14.78 8.80 10.43
N GLU A 182 -16.03 8.33 10.40
CA GLU A 182 -16.95 8.47 11.54
C GLU A 182 -16.46 7.69 12.77
N LEU A 183 -15.85 6.51 12.58
CA LEU A 183 -15.20 5.77 13.68
C LEU A 183 -14.04 6.59 14.28
N MET A 184 -13.20 7.22 13.45
CA MET A 184 -12.11 8.09 13.92
C MET A 184 -12.64 9.30 14.69
N ILE A 185 -13.65 10.00 14.17
CA ILE A 185 -14.26 11.17 14.83
C ILE A 185 -14.84 10.79 16.19
N ARG A 186 -15.49 9.64 16.29
CA ARG A 186 -16.12 9.17 17.53
C ARG A 186 -15.08 8.75 18.58
N ASN A 187 -14.02 8.08 18.16
CA ASN A 187 -13.15 7.37 19.10
C ASN A 187 -11.82 8.08 19.36
N VAL A 188 -11.26 8.84 18.41
CA VAL A 188 -9.96 9.52 18.57
C VAL A 188 -10.13 10.79 19.40
N THR A 189 -10.28 10.60 20.71
CA THR A 189 -10.53 11.62 21.72
C THR A 189 -9.52 11.52 22.86
N GLU A 190 -9.39 12.56 23.67
CA GLU A 190 -8.52 12.56 24.86
C GLU A 190 -8.91 11.45 25.87
N GLU A 191 -10.20 11.18 26.06
CA GLU A 191 -10.70 10.09 26.94
C GLU A 191 -10.17 8.70 26.53
N ASN A 192 -10.01 8.51 25.22
CA ASN A 192 -9.47 7.29 24.64
C ASN A 192 -7.94 7.34 24.45
N ASP A 193 -7.25 8.34 25.00
CA ASP A 193 -5.82 8.61 24.76
C ASP A 193 -5.49 8.63 23.24
N TRP A 194 -6.40 9.21 22.46
CA TRP A 194 -6.31 9.35 21.01
C TRP A 194 -6.26 8.03 20.22
N HIS A 195 -6.75 6.95 20.82
CA HIS A 195 -6.94 5.66 20.14
C HIS A 195 -8.27 5.58 19.41
N PHE A 196 -8.29 4.95 18.23
CA PHE A 196 -9.56 4.59 17.57
C PHE A 196 -10.23 3.31 18.13
N LEU A 197 -9.58 2.66 19.12
CA LEU A 197 -10.02 1.45 19.83
C LEU A 197 -9.93 0.14 19.01
N GLN A 198 -9.99 -0.99 19.70
CA GLN A 198 -10.10 -2.33 19.09
C GLN A 198 -11.51 -2.57 18.55
N ALA A 199 -11.70 -3.65 17.78
CA ALA A 199 -13.00 -4.02 17.20
C ALA A 199 -14.12 -4.15 18.26
N ASP A 200 -13.78 -4.68 19.43
CA ASP A 200 -14.70 -4.83 20.57
C ASP A 200 -14.84 -3.57 21.44
N GLY A 201 -14.21 -2.45 21.04
CA GLY A 201 -14.22 -1.19 21.76
C GLY A 201 -13.22 -1.10 22.92
N SER A 202 -12.43 -2.15 23.17
CA SER A 202 -11.40 -2.10 24.21
C SER A 202 -10.21 -1.23 23.78
N LYS A 203 -9.46 -0.73 24.78
CA LYS A 203 -8.22 0.03 24.52
C LYS A 203 -7.13 -0.93 24.01
N ASP A 204 -6.31 -0.41 23.11
CA ASP A 204 -5.16 -1.14 22.58
C ASP A 204 -3.95 -0.97 23.51
N PRO A 205 -3.42 -2.06 24.10
CA PRO A 205 -2.32 -1.98 25.05
C PRO A 205 -0.96 -1.67 24.41
N ARG A 206 -0.83 -1.69 23.08
CA ARG A 206 0.45 -1.53 22.36
C ARG A 206 0.63 -0.16 21.72
N GLY A 207 -0.42 0.67 21.68
CA GLY A 207 -0.33 1.98 21.03
C GLY A 207 -0.47 1.96 19.51
N LEU A 208 -0.80 0.84 18.87
CA LEU A 208 -0.92 0.70 17.40
C LEU A 208 -2.11 1.45 16.79
N SER A 209 -3.19 1.63 17.57
CA SER A 209 -4.40 2.37 17.18
C SER A 209 -4.39 3.85 17.59
N LYS A 210 -3.30 4.32 18.21
CA LYS A 210 -3.13 5.72 18.58
C LYS A 210 -2.88 6.56 17.33
N MET A 211 -3.65 7.64 17.16
CA MET A 211 -3.66 8.49 15.96
C MET A 211 -3.11 9.90 16.21
N TRP A 212 -2.93 10.29 17.47
CA TRP A 212 -2.33 11.58 17.86
C TRP A 212 -1.38 11.41 19.05
N ASN A 213 -0.48 12.37 19.28
CA ASN A 213 0.66 12.25 20.20
C ASN A 213 1.51 11.00 19.88
N VAL A 214 1.85 10.86 18.60
CA VAL A 214 2.62 9.75 18.01
C VAL A 214 3.98 10.26 17.51
N TYR A 215 4.85 9.37 17.00
CA TYR A 215 6.13 9.80 16.44
C TYR A 215 5.94 10.69 15.19
N PRO A 216 6.89 11.59 14.87
CA PRO A 216 6.80 12.51 13.73
C PRO A 216 6.38 11.86 12.40
N HIS A 217 6.91 10.67 12.11
CA HIS A 217 6.63 9.94 10.87
C HIS A 217 5.21 9.38 10.75
N GLU A 218 4.44 9.44 11.84
CA GLU A 218 3.12 8.84 11.97
C GLU A 218 2.00 9.89 12.01
N ALA A 219 2.37 11.15 12.28
CA ALA A 219 1.46 12.22 12.67
C ALA A 219 0.38 12.54 11.62
N SER A 220 0.69 12.37 10.33
CA SER A 220 -0.19 12.74 9.23
C SER A 220 -1.28 11.71 8.91
N ARG A 221 -1.34 10.55 9.58
CA ARG A 221 -2.30 9.49 9.27
C ARG A 221 -3.76 9.86 9.57
N LEU A 222 -4.01 10.60 10.66
CA LEU A 222 -5.35 11.06 11.01
C LEU A 222 -5.92 12.08 9.99
N PRO A 223 -5.24 13.21 9.69
CA PRO A 223 -5.75 14.15 8.70
C PRO A 223 -5.83 13.56 7.30
N MET A 224 -4.95 12.61 6.95
CA MET A 224 -5.03 11.85 5.69
C MET A 224 -6.39 11.16 5.52
N ILE A 225 -6.92 10.52 6.57
CA ILE A 225 -8.25 9.89 6.53
C ILE A 225 -9.34 10.93 6.23
N TYR A 226 -9.30 12.06 6.92
CA TYR A 226 -10.32 13.10 6.76
C TYR A 226 -10.28 13.77 5.39
N ILE A 227 -9.10 14.14 4.88
CA ILE A 227 -8.98 14.77 3.58
C ILE A 227 -9.32 13.81 2.44
N ALA A 228 -8.94 12.54 2.54
CA ALA A 228 -9.33 11.51 1.57
C ALA A 228 -10.86 11.33 1.55
N THR A 229 -11.48 11.29 2.74
CA THR A 229 -12.94 11.16 2.85
C THR A 229 -13.67 12.39 2.31
N TRP A 230 -13.16 13.60 2.60
CA TRP A 230 -13.67 14.83 2.00
C TRP A 230 -13.53 14.79 0.48
N ASP A 231 -12.40 14.37 -0.05
CA ASP A 231 -12.17 14.40 -1.50
C ASP A 231 -13.14 13.50 -2.26
N VAL A 232 -13.39 12.28 -1.76
CA VAL A 232 -14.29 11.35 -2.45
C VAL A 232 -15.77 11.66 -2.22
N THR A 233 -16.14 12.28 -1.08
CA THR A 233 -17.57 12.55 -0.74
C THR A 233 -18.01 13.99 -0.99
N LYS A 234 -17.07 14.93 -1.01
CA LYS A 234 -17.26 16.39 -0.97
C LYS A 234 -18.11 16.91 0.21
N LYS A 235 -18.25 16.12 1.29
CA LYS A 235 -19.00 16.53 2.49
C LYS A 235 -18.16 17.45 3.36
N GLN A 236 -18.66 18.67 3.60
CA GLN A 236 -17.96 19.73 4.34
C GLN A 236 -17.44 19.30 5.72
N ARG A 237 -18.19 18.47 6.45
CA ARG A 237 -17.79 17.99 7.78
C ARG A 237 -16.38 17.38 7.80
N TYR A 238 -16.00 16.62 6.78
CA TYR A 238 -14.68 15.97 6.74
C TYR A 238 -13.56 16.97 6.41
N TRP A 239 -13.87 18.03 5.67
CA TRP A 239 -12.95 19.15 5.52
C TRP A 239 -12.73 19.87 6.85
N ASP A 240 -13.80 20.11 7.59
CA ASP A 240 -13.71 20.78 8.90
C ASP A 240 -12.89 19.94 9.87
N GLU A 241 -13.06 18.61 9.89
CA GLU A 241 -12.19 17.71 10.66
C GLU A 241 -10.74 17.79 10.17
N TYR A 242 -10.50 17.70 8.85
CA TYR A 242 -9.15 17.82 8.30
C TYR A 242 -8.44 19.11 8.77
N ILE A 243 -9.09 20.26 8.65
CA ILE A 243 -8.50 21.56 9.02
C ILE A 243 -8.15 21.65 10.51
N LYS A 244 -8.91 21.01 11.41
CA LYS A 244 -8.55 20.95 12.84
C LYS A 244 -7.20 20.28 13.09
N TRP A 245 -6.78 19.38 12.20
CA TRP A 245 -5.59 18.54 12.36
C TRP A 245 -4.42 18.97 11.48
N ALA A 246 -4.69 19.45 10.27
CA ALA A 246 -3.72 19.63 9.19
C ALA A 246 -2.42 20.31 9.62
N ASP A 247 -2.49 21.51 10.20
CA ASP A 247 -1.29 22.29 10.53
C ASP A 247 -0.47 21.65 11.65
N LYS A 248 -1.10 21.26 12.76
CA LYS A 248 -0.39 20.68 13.92
C LYS A 248 0.26 19.33 13.61
N THR A 249 -0.38 18.49 12.80
CA THR A 249 0.20 17.19 12.40
C THR A 249 1.34 17.36 11.41
N LEU A 250 1.24 18.34 10.52
CA LEU A 250 2.29 18.68 9.56
C LEU A 250 3.51 19.27 10.29
N GLU A 251 3.29 20.15 11.27
CA GLU A 251 4.34 20.65 12.14
C GLU A 251 5.04 19.53 12.93
N ALA A 252 4.28 18.54 13.41
CA ALA A 252 4.84 17.36 14.05
C ALA A 252 5.69 16.52 13.07
N SER A 253 5.23 16.29 11.84
CA SER A 253 6.01 15.59 10.81
C SER A 253 7.30 16.33 10.45
N LEU A 254 7.29 17.67 10.42
CA LEU A 254 8.47 18.51 10.20
C LEU A 254 9.50 18.46 11.35
N GLN A 255 9.17 17.87 12.51
CA GLN A 255 10.15 17.64 13.58
C GLN A 255 11.04 16.42 13.34
N LEU A 256 10.75 15.60 12.32
CA LEU A 256 11.51 14.36 12.07
C LEU A 256 13.03 14.61 11.90
N PRO A 257 13.50 15.63 11.13
CA PRO A 257 14.93 15.90 10.98
C PRO A 257 15.63 16.34 12.28
N GLN A 258 14.88 16.72 13.30
CA GLN A 258 15.41 17.14 14.60
C GLN A 258 15.53 15.97 15.59
N GLN A 259 15.02 14.78 15.22
CA GLN A 259 15.13 13.60 16.06
C GLN A 259 16.56 13.03 16.02
N PRO A 260 17.06 12.46 17.13
CA PRO A 260 18.35 11.80 17.13
C PRO A 260 18.39 10.62 16.15
N ASP A 261 19.53 10.41 15.49
CA ASP A 261 19.75 9.27 14.59
C ASP A 261 19.46 7.92 15.26
N SER A 262 19.74 7.79 16.56
CA SER A 262 19.44 6.57 17.32
C SER A 262 17.94 6.29 17.41
N LEU A 263 17.12 7.33 17.56
CA LEU A 263 15.67 7.21 17.56
C LEU A 263 15.18 6.86 16.16
N ILE A 264 15.60 7.59 15.13
CA ILE A 264 15.22 7.34 13.73
C ILE A 264 15.57 5.90 13.35
N ASN A 265 16.80 5.44 13.59
CA ASN A 265 17.20 4.08 13.27
C ASN A 265 16.52 3.01 14.15
N GLY A 266 16.08 3.36 15.35
CA GLY A 266 15.41 2.44 16.28
C GLY A 266 13.91 2.27 16.01
N VAL A 267 13.23 3.29 15.47
CA VAL A 267 11.76 3.32 15.31
C VAL A 267 11.29 3.45 13.87
N MET A 268 12.19 3.74 12.92
CA MET A 268 11.86 3.87 11.50
C MET A 268 12.61 2.85 10.64
N PRO A 269 12.15 1.58 10.62
CA PRO A 269 12.53 0.64 9.57
C PRO A 269 12.05 1.15 8.19
N PRO A 270 12.54 0.57 7.09
CA PRO A 270 12.22 1.03 5.72
C PRO A 270 10.73 1.26 5.42
N TYR A 271 9.83 0.36 5.87
CA TYR A 271 8.38 0.54 5.70
C TYR A 271 7.84 1.84 6.33
N ALA A 272 8.47 2.36 7.39
CA ALA A 272 8.01 3.55 8.08
C ALA A 272 8.28 4.82 7.25
N PHE A 273 9.37 4.85 6.47
CA PHE A 273 9.62 5.92 5.51
C PHE A 273 8.55 5.91 4.41
N LEU A 274 8.23 4.72 3.89
CA LEU A 274 7.19 4.56 2.87
C LEU A 274 5.83 5.03 3.40
N GLN A 275 5.43 4.59 4.59
CA GLN A 275 4.13 4.94 5.17
C GLN A 275 3.99 6.44 5.46
N MET A 276 5.08 7.09 5.90
CA MET A 276 5.10 8.54 6.07
C MET A 276 4.84 9.23 4.72
N ASN A 277 5.61 8.90 3.67
CA ASN A 277 5.45 9.54 2.37
C ASN A 277 4.13 9.18 1.69
N THR A 278 3.61 7.98 1.91
CA THR A 278 2.27 7.56 1.45
C THR A 278 1.19 8.47 2.03
N SER A 279 1.28 8.79 3.33
CA SER A 279 0.31 9.66 4.00
C SER A 279 0.42 11.12 3.51
N LEU A 280 1.65 11.61 3.36
CA LEU A 280 1.93 12.99 2.93
C LEU A 280 1.60 13.23 1.45
N GLU A 281 1.86 12.25 0.57
CA GLU A 281 1.58 12.35 -0.88
C GLU A 281 0.08 12.51 -1.14
N LEU A 282 -0.76 11.73 -0.45
CA LEU A 282 -2.21 11.86 -0.55
C LEU A 282 -2.66 13.27 -0.13
N ILE A 283 -2.21 13.76 1.03
CA ILE A 283 -2.57 15.09 1.52
C ILE A 283 -2.09 16.15 0.52
N LEU A 284 -0.87 16.05 0.02
CA LEU A 284 -0.28 16.99 -0.94
C LEU A 284 -1.10 17.10 -2.24
N LYS A 285 -1.61 15.98 -2.74
CA LYS A 285 -2.41 15.96 -3.98
C LYS A 285 -3.74 16.68 -3.82
N ILE A 286 -4.34 16.64 -2.62
CA ILE A 286 -5.70 17.14 -2.39
C ILE A 286 -5.72 18.55 -1.78
N ASP A 287 -4.85 18.83 -0.80
CA ASP A 287 -4.91 20.07 -0.01
C ASP A 287 -4.69 21.31 -0.89
N PRO A 288 -5.64 22.25 -1.00
CA PRO A 288 -5.51 23.41 -1.89
C PRO A 288 -4.51 24.46 -1.41
N ASP A 289 -4.09 24.45 -0.14
CA ASP A 289 -3.28 25.53 0.45
C ASP A 289 -1.82 25.48 -0.01
N PRO A 290 -1.32 26.52 -0.72
CA PRO A 290 0.05 26.55 -1.23
C PRO A 290 1.12 26.48 -0.14
N GLN A 291 0.86 27.06 1.05
CA GLN A 291 1.81 27.04 2.17
C GLN A 291 1.91 25.64 2.77
N ARG A 292 0.77 24.97 3.00
CA ARG A 292 0.77 23.58 3.44
C ARG A 292 1.39 22.66 2.39
N LYS A 293 1.10 22.84 1.10
CA LYS A 293 1.78 22.08 0.02
C LYS A 293 3.30 22.24 0.05
N THR A 294 3.81 23.43 0.36
CA THR A 294 5.26 23.68 0.46
C THR A 294 5.86 22.90 1.62
N LYS A 295 5.24 22.99 2.80
CA LYS A 295 5.63 22.24 4.00
C LYS A 295 5.51 20.71 3.82
N LEU A 296 4.47 20.23 3.13
CA LEU A 296 4.28 18.81 2.81
C LEU A 296 5.42 18.29 1.94
N ARG A 297 5.78 19.01 0.87
CA ARG A 297 6.95 18.67 0.05
C ARG A 297 8.22 18.60 0.90
N GLN A 298 8.46 19.60 1.75
CA GLN A 298 9.61 19.61 2.65
C GLN A 298 9.63 18.38 3.59
N ALA A 299 8.48 18.01 4.17
CA ALA A 299 8.36 16.85 5.06
C ALA A 299 8.65 15.52 4.34
N MET A 300 8.37 15.42 3.03
CA MET A 300 8.62 14.23 2.21
C MET A 300 10.08 14.09 1.76
N GLN A 301 10.84 15.20 1.70
CA GLN A 301 12.24 15.18 1.25
C GLN A 301 13.14 14.40 2.21
N PHE A 302 13.07 14.68 3.51
CA PHE A 302 13.94 14.04 4.50
C PHE A 302 13.86 12.50 4.52
N PRO A 303 12.69 11.85 4.59
CA PRO A 303 12.62 10.39 4.50
C PRO A 303 13.09 9.86 3.13
N ALA A 304 12.94 10.61 2.03
CA ALA A 304 13.47 10.21 0.72
C ALA A 304 15.00 10.28 0.67
N GLU A 305 15.63 11.30 1.25
CA GLU A 305 17.09 11.40 1.40
C GLU A 305 17.65 10.24 2.24
N LEU A 306 16.99 9.92 3.36
CA LEU A 306 17.35 8.76 4.18
C LEU A 306 17.17 7.45 3.41
N ALA A 307 16.11 7.34 2.61
CA ALA A 307 15.84 6.17 1.81
C ALA A 307 16.92 5.97 0.73
N ALA A 308 17.30 7.02 0.02
CA ALA A 308 18.38 7.00 -0.96
C ALA A 308 19.72 6.59 -0.32
N LYS A 309 20.03 7.12 0.87
CA LYS A 309 21.24 6.76 1.62
C LYS A 309 21.25 5.29 2.08
N LYS A 310 20.09 4.75 2.47
CA LYS A 310 19.95 3.37 2.97
C LYS A 310 19.79 2.32 1.87
N ALA A 311 19.42 2.70 0.66
CA ALA A 311 19.13 1.75 -0.42
C ALA A 311 20.37 0.93 -0.86
N PRO A 312 21.54 1.52 -1.17
CA PRO A 312 22.71 0.74 -1.60
C PRO A 312 23.19 -0.33 -0.60
N PRO A 313 23.32 -0.07 0.72
CA PRO A 313 23.70 -1.11 1.67
C PRO A 313 22.61 -2.15 1.95
N MET A 314 21.37 -1.90 1.49
CA MET A 314 20.23 -2.82 1.56
C MET A 314 19.91 -3.47 0.21
N ASP A 315 20.94 -3.71 -0.62
CA ASP A 315 20.83 -4.39 -1.90
C ASP A 315 20.09 -5.73 -1.79
N ALA A 316 19.15 -5.95 -2.71
CA ALA A 316 18.32 -7.14 -2.80
C ALA A 316 19.07 -8.43 -3.19
N GLY A 317 20.33 -8.37 -3.64
CA GLY A 317 21.10 -9.48 -4.26
C GLY A 317 21.28 -10.81 -3.49
N ASN A 318 20.65 -10.98 -2.32
CA ASN A 318 20.54 -12.27 -1.62
C ASN A 318 19.13 -12.57 -1.07
N GLY A 319 18.13 -11.78 -1.48
CA GLY A 319 16.74 -11.90 -1.05
C GLY A 319 16.43 -11.44 0.38
N ARG A 320 17.43 -11.06 1.19
CA ARG A 320 17.22 -10.63 2.58
C ARG A 320 16.47 -9.31 2.68
N TYR A 321 16.79 -8.37 1.80
CA TYR A 321 16.30 -7.00 1.87
C TYR A 321 15.31 -6.63 0.77
N LEU A 322 14.80 -7.59 -0.02
CA LEU A 322 13.88 -7.33 -1.15
C LEU A 322 12.76 -6.34 -0.81
N CYS A 323 12.01 -6.60 0.27
CA CYS A 323 10.91 -5.73 0.70
C CYS A 323 11.41 -4.34 1.07
N SER A 324 12.47 -4.26 1.88
CA SER A 324 13.10 -2.99 2.27
C SER A 324 13.63 -2.20 1.07
N CYS A 325 14.25 -2.87 0.09
CA CYS A 325 14.75 -2.23 -1.12
C CYS A 325 13.62 -1.53 -1.87
N ALA A 326 12.48 -2.22 -2.01
CA ALA A 326 11.29 -1.67 -2.65
C ALA A 326 10.62 -0.56 -1.82
N GLU A 327 10.53 -0.70 -0.50
CA GLU A 327 10.00 0.34 0.41
C GLU A 327 10.82 1.64 0.31
N LEU A 328 12.16 1.54 0.26
CA LEU A 328 13.05 2.69 0.10
C LEU A 328 12.91 3.30 -1.30
N ALA A 329 12.75 2.49 -2.35
CA ALA A 329 12.51 2.99 -3.69
C ALA A 329 11.17 3.73 -3.80
N LEU A 330 10.09 3.14 -3.30
CA LEU A 330 8.76 3.77 -3.27
C LEU A 330 8.75 5.08 -2.46
N THR A 331 9.47 5.13 -1.34
CA THR A 331 9.62 6.36 -0.55
C THR A 331 10.15 7.51 -1.41
N GLN A 332 11.17 7.23 -2.24
CA GLN A 332 11.78 8.22 -3.14
C GLN A 332 10.85 8.58 -4.30
N LEU A 333 10.21 7.57 -4.92
CA LEU A 333 9.32 7.75 -6.08
C LEU A 333 8.01 8.48 -5.75
N LEU A 334 7.57 8.44 -4.50
CA LEU A 334 6.41 9.21 -4.02
C LEU A 334 6.76 10.68 -3.75
N THR A 335 8.04 11.02 -3.59
CA THR A 335 8.46 12.39 -3.26
C THR A 335 8.56 13.24 -4.52
N PRO A 336 7.78 14.33 -4.62
CA PRO A 336 7.85 15.23 -5.76
C PRO A 336 9.26 15.78 -5.95
N ASP A 337 9.69 15.84 -7.21
CA ASP A 337 10.96 16.43 -7.63
C ASP A 337 12.21 15.78 -6.99
N PHE A 338 12.07 14.59 -6.38
CA PHE A 338 13.21 13.85 -5.83
C PHE A 338 13.97 13.13 -6.95
N PRO A 339 15.31 13.26 -7.02
CA PRO A 339 16.09 12.58 -8.04
C PRO A 339 16.05 11.06 -7.84
N PHE A 340 15.73 10.33 -8.90
CA PHE A 340 15.81 8.87 -8.94
C PHE A 340 16.81 8.48 -10.03
N ASP A 341 18.06 8.31 -9.61
CA ASP A 341 19.21 8.10 -10.48
C ASP A 341 19.38 6.64 -10.91
N LYS A 342 20.40 6.41 -11.74
CA LYS A 342 20.72 5.09 -12.29
C LYS A 342 21.01 4.04 -11.21
N ILE A 343 21.64 4.41 -10.10
CA ILE A 343 21.90 3.47 -9.00
C ILE A 343 20.57 2.98 -8.41
N GLN A 344 19.59 3.87 -8.20
CA GLN A 344 18.31 3.45 -7.65
C GLN A 344 17.47 2.65 -8.65
N SER A 345 17.48 2.99 -9.94
CA SER A 345 16.80 2.18 -10.95
C SER A 345 17.41 0.78 -11.08
N GLU A 346 18.74 0.67 -11.03
CA GLU A 346 19.44 -0.62 -11.02
C GLU A 346 19.10 -1.47 -9.79
N LEU A 347 18.94 -0.88 -8.61
CA LEU A 347 18.50 -1.60 -7.41
C LEU A 347 17.09 -2.18 -7.55
N VAL A 348 16.16 -1.43 -8.16
CA VAL A 348 14.79 -1.93 -8.44
C VAL A 348 14.81 -3.03 -9.49
N ALA A 349 15.56 -2.86 -10.58
CA ALA A 349 15.72 -3.91 -11.60
C ALA A 349 16.32 -5.18 -11.02
N LYS A 350 17.34 -5.04 -10.16
CA LYS A 350 17.96 -6.18 -9.47
C LYS A 350 16.98 -6.86 -8.52
N ALA A 351 16.16 -6.11 -7.79
CA ALA A 351 15.14 -6.67 -6.90
C ALA A 351 14.07 -7.50 -7.65
N LEU A 352 13.80 -7.21 -8.92
CA LEU A 352 12.94 -8.06 -9.77
C LEU A 352 13.62 -9.38 -10.18
N LEU A 353 14.96 -9.36 -10.29
CA LEU A 353 15.76 -10.47 -10.81
C LEU A 353 16.23 -11.44 -9.71
N GLU A 354 16.60 -10.93 -8.54
CA GLU A 354 17.39 -11.68 -7.55
C GLU A 354 16.86 -11.56 -6.11
N PRO A 355 16.33 -12.66 -5.52
CA PRO A 355 15.76 -13.82 -6.21
C PRO A 355 14.53 -13.45 -7.06
N PRO A 356 14.17 -14.27 -8.07
CA PRO A 356 13.02 -14.03 -8.91
C PRO A 356 11.73 -13.78 -8.10
N VAL A 357 10.97 -12.75 -8.48
CA VAL A 357 9.75 -12.35 -7.76
C VAL A 357 8.64 -13.40 -7.78
N ASP A 358 8.71 -14.39 -8.66
CA ASP A 358 7.75 -15.50 -8.80
C ASP A 358 8.05 -16.70 -7.88
N ILE A 359 9.01 -16.58 -6.97
CA ILE A 359 9.30 -17.61 -5.94
C ILE A 359 9.36 -17.05 -4.52
N VAL A 360 9.06 -15.76 -4.32
CA VAL A 360 9.11 -15.10 -3.01
C VAL A 360 7.73 -14.90 -2.41
N ALA A 361 7.66 -14.67 -1.10
CA ALA A 361 6.42 -14.36 -0.42
C ALA A 361 5.76 -13.07 -0.97
N SER A 362 4.43 -13.01 -0.91
CA SER A 362 3.62 -11.88 -1.41
C SER A 362 4.12 -10.52 -0.95
N CYS A 363 4.49 -10.37 0.31
CA CYS A 363 5.00 -9.11 0.84
C CYS A 363 6.20 -8.59 0.04
N ARG A 364 7.14 -9.46 -0.33
CA ARG A 364 8.30 -9.06 -1.15
C ARG A 364 7.89 -8.77 -2.59
N ALA A 365 7.11 -9.68 -3.19
CA ALA A 365 6.71 -9.56 -4.59
C ALA A 365 5.90 -8.29 -4.84
N VAL A 366 4.85 -8.03 -4.05
CA VAL A 366 3.96 -6.87 -4.23
C VAL A 366 4.74 -5.56 -4.13
N HIS A 367 5.63 -5.42 -3.13
CA HIS A 367 6.42 -4.19 -2.99
C HIS A 367 7.37 -3.97 -4.16
N VAL A 368 8.11 -5.01 -4.59
CA VAL A 368 9.06 -4.88 -5.70
C VAL A 368 8.35 -4.54 -7.00
N ILE A 369 7.23 -5.20 -7.30
CA ILE A 369 6.46 -4.95 -8.52
C ILE A 369 5.82 -3.55 -8.47
N ALA A 370 5.34 -3.11 -7.29
CA ALA A 370 4.86 -1.74 -7.10
C ALA A 370 5.95 -0.70 -7.33
N ALA A 371 7.15 -0.89 -6.78
CA ALA A 371 8.29 0.01 -7.01
C ALA A 371 8.64 0.12 -8.50
N TYR A 372 8.62 -1.02 -9.21
CA TYR A 372 8.86 -1.06 -10.64
C TYR A 372 7.82 -0.27 -11.45
N TRP A 373 6.52 -0.55 -11.25
CA TRP A 373 5.48 0.16 -12.00
C TRP A 373 5.42 1.64 -11.63
N LYS A 374 5.68 2.00 -10.36
CA LYS A 374 5.80 3.40 -9.94
C LYS A 374 6.91 4.12 -10.69
N ALA A 375 8.09 3.49 -10.77
CA ALA A 375 9.22 4.04 -11.51
C ALA A 375 8.88 4.23 -12.99
N ARG A 376 8.26 3.22 -13.63
CA ARG A 376 7.79 3.31 -15.03
C ARG A 376 6.76 4.43 -15.22
N ALA A 377 5.81 4.59 -14.30
CA ALA A 377 4.81 5.65 -14.36
C ALA A 377 5.41 7.05 -14.19
N ASN A 378 6.52 7.17 -13.44
CA ASN A 378 7.31 8.38 -13.30
C ASN A 378 8.31 8.60 -14.46
N GLY A 379 8.31 7.74 -15.49
CA GLY A 379 9.19 7.87 -16.66
C GLY A 379 10.63 7.42 -16.46
N VAL A 380 10.91 6.59 -15.44
CA VAL A 380 12.23 5.98 -15.23
C VAL A 380 12.48 4.90 -16.28
N GLU A 381 13.63 4.98 -16.95
CA GLU A 381 14.15 3.96 -17.86
C GLU A 381 15.08 2.98 -17.14
N PHE A 382 15.02 1.70 -17.50
CA PHE A 382 15.77 0.62 -16.88
C PHE A 382 16.83 -0.01 -17.81
#